data_AF-A0A522F769-F1
#
_entry.id   AF-A0A522F769-F1
#
_cell.length_a   1.000
_cell.length_b   1.000
_cell.length_c   1.000
_cell.angle_alpha   90.00
_cell.angle_beta   90.00
_cell.angle_gamma   90.00
#
_symmetry.space_group_name_H-M   'P 1'
#
loop_
_entity.id
_entity.type
_entity.pdbx_description
1 polymer ?
#
loop_
_entity_poly.entity_id
_entity_poly.type
_entity_poly.pdbx_seq_one_letter_code
_entity_poly.pdbx_strand_id
1 'polypeptide(L)'
;MEAIILLSNSSEVMPSALFQIGMLLAGAFLAIIGGFLGVLIRVRVERKAEIDFIKICLVDELKDICAIIQSIKDTFKKNQTTYVEDINKLDGNTYNFDEHKKRIYLITNENLRKRIREFYKELYDTIRDSLSKAGTLKEGATPPHEEIVRKMEEILKIASNLKTEIGKYKYLPLWFNGKGKSKDD
;
A
#
# COMPACT_ATOMS: atom_id res chain seq x y z
N MET A 1 14.65 84.43 36.20
CA MET A 1 15.38 83.20 36.57
C MET A 1 14.38 82.07 36.53
N GLU A 2 14.40 81.33 35.42
CA GLU A 2 13.51 80.22 35.12
C GLU A 2 13.93 78.98 35.91
N ALA A 3 13.02 78.43 36.70
CA ALA A 3 13.12 77.08 37.24
C ALA A 3 11.95 76.27 36.69
N ILE A 4 12.03 75.94 35.39
CA ILE A 4 11.19 74.94 34.76
C ILE A 4 12.14 73.96 34.07
N ILE A 5 12.77 73.08 34.86
CA ILE A 5 13.24 71.79 34.34
C ILE A 5 12.04 70.86 34.45
N LEU A 6 11.15 71.04 33.47
CA LEU A 6 10.11 70.10 33.09
C LEU A 6 10.79 68.78 32.76
N LEU A 7 10.58 67.80 33.64
CA LEU A 7 10.37 66.38 33.34
C LEU A 7 10.75 65.98 31.90
N SER A 8 12.04 65.79 31.69
CA SER A 8 12.57 65.17 30.48
C SER A 8 12.28 63.67 30.56
N ASN A 9 11.40 63.23 29.66
CA ASN A 9 11.35 61.89 29.07
C ASN A 9 11.25 60.70 30.03
N SER A 10 10.03 60.44 30.49
CA SER A 10 9.58 59.08 30.82
C SER A 10 8.28 58.74 30.09
N SER A 11 8.25 58.94 28.77
CA SER A 11 7.27 58.25 27.93
C SER A 11 7.82 56.87 27.54
N GLU A 12 8.00 56.01 28.54
CA GLU A 12 7.96 54.57 28.27
C GLU A 12 6.52 54.27 27.86
N VAL A 13 6.31 54.15 26.55
CA VAL A 13 5.04 53.73 25.97
C VAL A 13 4.83 52.29 26.38
N MET A 14 4.23 52.06 27.56
CA MET A 14 3.76 50.74 27.94
C MET A 14 2.77 50.28 26.87
N PRO A 15 2.95 49.11 26.23
CA PRO A 15 1.93 48.58 25.36
C PRO A 15 0.66 48.39 26.19
N SER A 16 -0.40 49.09 25.82
CA SER A 16 -1.69 49.07 26.52
C SER A 16 -2.10 47.63 26.84
N ALA A 17 -2.65 47.38 28.03
CA ALA A 17 -3.06 46.04 28.47
C ALA A 17 -3.94 45.30 27.43
N LEU A 18 -4.67 46.04 26.61
CA LEU A 18 -5.42 45.55 25.45
C LEU A 18 -4.55 44.85 24.40
N PHE A 19 -3.35 45.37 24.11
CA PHE A 19 -2.39 44.74 23.20
C PHE A 19 -1.83 43.43 23.77
N GLN A 20 -1.54 43.40 25.08
CA GLN A 20 -1.07 42.19 25.75
C GLN A 20 -2.14 41.09 25.78
N ILE A 21 -3.40 41.45 26.07
CA ILE A 21 -4.54 40.53 26.00
C ILE A 21 -4.76 40.03 24.56
N GLY A 22 -4.64 40.92 23.56
CA GLY A 22 -4.73 40.56 22.14
C GLY A 22 -3.66 39.55 21.71
N MET A 23 -2.41 39.71 22.16
CA MET A 23 -1.35 38.73 21.89
C MET A 23 -1.60 37.38 22.58
N LEU A 24 -2.13 37.39 23.80
CA LEU A 24 -2.43 36.18 24.57
C LEU A 24 -3.56 35.37 23.91
N LEU A 25 -4.61 36.05 23.45
CA LEU A 25 -5.72 35.44 22.70
C LEU A 25 -5.27 34.90 21.33
N ALA A 26 -4.41 35.64 20.60
CA ALA A 26 -3.86 35.19 19.34
C ALA A 26 -2.96 33.95 19.52
N GLY A 27 -2.14 33.91 20.58
CA GLY A 27 -1.32 32.75 20.94
C GLY A 27 -2.15 31.52 21.29
N ALA A 28 -3.22 31.70 22.09
CA ALA A 28 -4.16 30.61 22.42
C ALA A 28 -4.88 30.08 21.18
N PHE A 29 -5.31 30.97 20.28
CA PHE A 29 -5.96 30.60 19.03
C PHE A 29 -5.03 29.83 18.08
N LEU A 30 -3.77 30.26 17.95
CA LEU A 30 -2.75 29.54 17.18
C LEU A 30 -2.43 28.17 17.76
N ALA A 31 -2.42 28.03 19.09
CA ALA A 31 -2.22 26.73 19.75
C ALA A 31 -3.37 25.74 19.46
N ILE A 32 -4.62 26.23 19.46
CA ILE A 32 -5.79 25.42 19.12
C ILE A 32 -5.74 24.96 17.66
N ILE A 33 -5.47 25.89 16.73
CA ILE A 33 -5.34 25.57 15.30
C ILE A 33 -4.16 24.64 15.05
N GLY A 34 -3.02 24.89 15.70
CA GLY A 34 -1.82 24.05 15.61
C GLY A 34 -2.06 22.63 16.12
N GLY A 35 -2.77 22.49 17.25
CA GLY A 35 -3.19 21.19 17.77
C GLY A 35 -4.09 20.43 16.80
N PHE A 36 -5.08 21.11 16.21
CA PHE A 36 -5.99 20.51 15.23
C PHE A 36 -5.26 20.10 13.93
N LEU A 37 -4.41 20.96 13.38
CA LEU A 37 -3.59 20.66 12.21
C LEU A 37 -2.63 19.49 12.47
N GLY A 38 -2.02 19.42 13.67
CA GLY A 38 -1.16 18.32 14.07
C GLY A 38 -1.87 16.97 14.04
N VAL A 39 -3.11 16.91 14.56
CA VAL A 39 -3.95 15.70 14.51
C VAL A 39 -4.28 15.32 13.06
N LEU A 40 -4.65 16.28 12.22
CA LEU A 40 -4.95 16.02 10.81
C LEU A 40 -3.74 15.49 10.02
N ILE A 41 -2.55 16.05 10.27
CA ILE A 41 -1.32 15.59 9.63
C ILE A 41 -1.02 14.16 10.06
N ARG A 42 -1.12 13.86 11.37
CA ARG A 42 -0.90 12.52 11.91
C ARG A 42 -1.83 11.49 11.27
N VAL A 43 -3.13 11.77 11.23
CA VAL A 43 -4.13 10.88 10.61
C VAL A 43 -3.83 10.65 9.13
N ARG A 44 -3.39 11.68 8.40
CA ARG A 44 -2.99 11.53 6.99
C ARG A 44 -1.74 10.66 6.82
N VAL A 45 -0.74 10.82 7.71
CA VAL A 45 0.48 10.01 7.67
C VAL A 45 0.17 8.56 7.99
N GLU A 46 -0.60 8.29 9.04
CA GLU A 46 -1.02 6.93 9.43
C GLU A 46 -1.82 6.26 8.30
N ARG A 47 -2.79 6.97 7.72
CA ARG A 47 -3.56 6.46 6.58
C ARG A 47 -2.70 6.18 5.36
N LYS A 48 -1.71 7.03 5.08
CA LYS A 48 -0.76 6.81 3.98
C LYS A 48 0.11 5.58 4.25
N ALA A 49 0.60 5.41 5.48
CA ALA A 49 1.35 4.24 5.91
C ALA A 49 0.55 2.95 5.69
N GLU A 50 -0.73 2.97 6.07
CA GLU A 50 -1.62 1.82 5.90
C GLU A 50 -1.88 1.50 4.43
N ILE A 51 -2.10 2.52 3.59
CA ILE A 51 -2.24 2.34 2.13
C ILE A 51 -0.98 1.71 1.53
N ASP A 52 0.20 2.22 1.92
CA ASP A 52 1.47 1.71 1.40
C ASP A 52 1.73 0.28 1.88
N PHE A 53 1.42 -0.03 3.15
CA PHE A 53 1.49 -1.39 3.69
C PHE A 53 0.65 -2.38 2.88
N ILE A 54 -0.62 -2.06 2.62
CA ILE A 54 -1.50 -2.94 1.84
C ILE A 54 -0.99 -3.16 0.41
N LYS A 55 -0.43 -2.12 -0.21
CA LYS A 55 0.18 -2.26 -1.54
C LYS A 55 1.40 -3.18 -1.52
N ILE A 56 2.26 -3.08 -0.51
CA ILE A 56 3.43 -3.97 -0.35
C ILE A 56 2.95 -5.41 -0.24
N CYS A 57 2.02 -5.69 0.69
CA CYS A 57 1.48 -7.03 0.89
C CYS A 57 0.91 -7.61 -0.41
N LEU A 58 0.11 -6.83 -1.15
CA LEU A 58 -0.45 -7.29 -2.43
C LEU A 58 0.63 -7.53 -3.49
N VAL A 59 1.67 -6.70 -3.56
CA VAL A 59 2.77 -6.90 -4.51
C VAL A 59 3.57 -8.15 -4.19
N ASP A 60 3.85 -8.40 -2.91
CA ASP A 60 4.58 -9.58 -2.45
C ASP A 60 3.77 -10.85 -2.71
N GLU A 61 2.47 -10.86 -2.37
CA GLU A 61 1.58 -11.98 -2.70
C GLU A 61 1.53 -12.27 -4.21
N LEU A 62 1.36 -11.22 -5.04
CA LEU A 62 1.34 -11.38 -6.49
C LEU A 62 2.68 -11.91 -7.03
N LYS A 63 3.80 -11.54 -6.39
CA LYS A 63 5.12 -12.04 -6.76
C LYS A 63 5.24 -13.54 -6.44
N ASP A 64 4.75 -13.97 -5.29
CA ASP A 64 4.77 -15.38 -4.88
C ASP A 64 3.85 -16.23 -5.77
N ILE A 65 2.64 -15.73 -6.07
CA ILE A 65 1.72 -16.36 -7.04
C ILE A 65 2.40 -16.51 -8.41
N CYS A 66 3.07 -15.46 -8.91
CA CYS A 66 3.80 -15.54 -10.17
C CYS A 66 4.91 -16.60 -10.13
N ALA A 67 5.65 -16.70 -9.03
CA ALA A 67 6.73 -17.66 -8.86
C ALA A 67 6.21 -19.11 -8.84
N ILE A 68 5.12 -19.37 -8.13
CA ILE A 68 4.50 -20.71 -8.07
C ILE A 68 3.95 -21.12 -9.43
N ILE A 69 3.23 -20.22 -10.11
CA ILE A 69 2.73 -20.50 -11.46
C ILE A 69 3.89 -20.77 -12.44
N GLN A 70 4.98 -20.01 -12.34
CA GLN A 70 6.16 -20.26 -13.15
C GLN A 70 6.77 -21.63 -12.87
N SER A 71 6.83 -22.04 -11.60
CA SER A 71 7.26 -23.39 -11.20
C SER A 71 6.36 -24.48 -11.81
N ILE A 72 5.03 -24.31 -11.77
CA ILE A 72 4.07 -25.24 -12.39
C ILE A 72 4.36 -25.40 -13.89
N LYS A 73 4.59 -24.29 -14.59
CA LYS A 73 4.92 -24.30 -16.03
C LYS A 73 6.23 -25.03 -16.30
N ASP A 74 7.26 -24.78 -15.50
CA ASP A 74 8.59 -25.35 -15.72
C ASP A 74 8.59 -26.86 -15.42
N THR A 75 7.85 -27.28 -14.38
CA THR A 75 7.58 -28.69 -14.09
C THR A 75 6.85 -29.37 -15.25
N PHE A 76 5.81 -28.74 -15.79
CA PHE A 76 5.08 -29.29 -16.94
C PHE A 76 5.97 -29.40 -18.18
N LYS A 77 6.76 -28.38 -18.51
CA LYS A 77 7.70 -28.44 -19.64
C LYS A 77 8.69 -29.59 -19.53
N LYS A 78 9.18 -29.86 -18.30
CA LYS A 78 10.18 -30.90 -18.05
C LYS A 78 9.58 -32.30 -18.01
N ASN A 79 8.45 -32.47 -17.33
CA ASN A 79 7.93 -33.78 -16.95
C ASN A 79 6.60 -34.13 -17.65
N GLN A 80 6.02 -33.20 -18.43
CA GLN A 80 4.70 -33.33 -19.09
C GLN A 80 3.57 -33.65 -18.10
N THR A 81 3.74 -33.30 -16.83
CA THR A 81 2.78 -33.52 -15.75
C THR A 81 2.71 -32.30 -14.84
N THR A 82 1.59 -32.15 -14.14
CA THR A 82 1.39 -31.12 -13.11
C THR A 82 1.15 -31.80 -11.78
N TYR A 83 1.94 -31.47 -10.77
CA TYR A 83 1.76 -32.02 -9.43
C TYR A 83 0.68 -31.25 -8.67
N VAL A 84 -0.20 -32.00 -8.01
CA VAL A 84 -1.23 -31.45 -7.11
C VAL A 84 -0.61 -30.60 -6.00
N GLU A 85 0.58 -30.97 -5.54
CA GLU A 85 1.32 -30.23 -4.50
C GLU A 85 1.57 -28.76 -4.90
N ASP A 86 1.92 -28.51 -6.16
CA ASP A 86 2.20 -27.14 -6.62
C ASP A 86 0.92 -26.31 -6.75
N ILE A 87 -0.21 -26.95 -7.08
CA ILE A 87 -1.53 -26.31 -7.09
C ILE A 87 -1.98 -26.02 -5.64
N ASN A 88 -1.70 -26.91 -4.69
CA ASN A 88 -1.97 -26.68 -3.26
C ASN A 88 -1.14 -25.52 -2.68
N LYS A 89 0.12 -25.34 -3.12
CA LYS A 89 0.93 -24.16 -2.75
C LYS A 89 0.29 -22.86 -3.23
N LEU A 90 -0.37 -22.89 -4.38
CA LEU A 90 -1.10 -21.75 -4.92
C LEU A 90 -2.35 -21.46 -4.08
N ASP A 91 -3.12 -22.49 -3.71
CA ASP A 91 -4.27 -22.38 -2.80
C ASP A 91 -3.86 -21.77 -1.45
N GLY A 92 -2.77 -22.26 -0.85
CA GLY A 92 -2.22 -21.72 0.40
C GLY A 92 -1.93 -20.21 0.37
N ASN A 93 -1.43 -19.70 -0.76
CA ASN A 93 -1.13 -18.27 -0.90
C ASN A 93 -2.38 -17.39 -1.05
N THR A 94 -3.51 -17.96 -1.46
CA THR A 94 -4.75 -17.18 -1.57
C THR A 94 -5.37 -16.84 -0.21
N TYR A 95 -5.07 -17.59 0.85
CA TYR A 95 -5.57 -17.30 2.21
C TYR A 95 -5.12 -15.95 2.75
N ASN A 96 -3.91 -15.50 2.43
CA ASN A 96 -3.38 -14.21 2.87
C ASN A 96 -4.24 -13.04 2.32
N PHE A 97 -4.74 -13.20 1.10
CA PHE A 97 -5.62 -12.21 0.49
C PHE A 97 -6.93 -12.02 1.25
N ASP A 98 -7.51 -13.09 1.81
CA ASP A 98 -8.76 -12.98 2.56
C ASP A 98 -8.62 -12.10 3.81
N GLU A 99 -7.42 -12.06 4.42
CA GLU A 99 -7.11 -11.14 5.51
C GLU A 99 -7.04 -9.68 5.01
N HIS A 100 -6.42 -9.46 3.86
CA HIS A 100 -6.22 -8.12 3.28
C HIS A 100 -7.43 -7.60 2.51
N LYS A 101 -8.37 -8.48 2.13
CA LYS A 101 -9.59 -8.16 1.37
C LYS A 101 -10.41 -7.05 2.00
N LYS A 102 -10.49 -7.06 3.33
CA LYS A 102 -11.19 -6.04 4.13
C LYS A 102 -10.53 -4.66 4.05
N ARG A 103 -9.26 -4.57 3.63
CA ARG A 103 -8.45 -3.36 3.57
C ARG A 103 -8.19 -2.86 2.15
N ILE A 104 -8.59 -3.61 1.12
CA ILE A 104 -8.49 -3.19 -0.30
C ILE A 104 -9.20 -1.86 -0.59
N TYR A 105 -10.23 -1.50 0.20
CA TYR A 105 -10.92 -0.22 0.05
C TYR A 105 -9.99 1.00 0.22
N LEU A 106 -8.84 0.82 0.88
CA LEU A 106 -7.82 1.86 1.06
C LEU A 106 -7.13 2.23 -0.26
N ILE A 107 -7.11 1.33 -1.25
CA ILE A 107 -6.62 1.64 -2.59
C ILE A 107 -7.61 2.59 -3.24
N THR A 108 -7.20 3.82 -3.55
CA THR A 108 -8.09 4.87 -4.04
C THR A 108 -8.68 4.60 -5.42
N ASN A 109 -7.92 3.94 -6.31
CA ASN A 109 -8.36 3.60 -7.66
C ASN A 109 -9.40 2.46 -7.66
N GLU A 110 -10.65 2.80 -7.96
CA GLU A 110 -11.77 1.85 -7.98
C GLU A 110 -11.63 0.75 -9.02
N ASN A 111 -11.18 1.10 -10.23
CA ASN A 111 -10.96 0.13 -11.30
C ASN A 111 -9.88 -0.89 -10.90
N LEU A 112 -8.82 -0.43 -10.23
CA LEU A 112 -7.77 -1.29 -9.69
C LEU A 112 -8.33 -2.22 -8.60
N ARG A 113 -9.13 -1.70 -7.66
CA ARG A 113 -9.79 -2.54 -6.63
C ARG A 113 -10.65 -3.64 -7.26
N LYS A 114 -11.45 -3.29 -8.27
CA LYS A 114 -12.33 -4.23 -8.97
C LYS A 114 -11.50 -5.34 -9.63
N ARG A 115 -10.46 -4.97 -10.39
CA ARG A 115 -9.57 -5.93 -11.05
C ARG A 115 -8.81 -6.83 -10.08
N ILE A 116 -8.38 -6.31 -8.93
CA ILE A 116 -7.78 -7.13 -7.87
C ILE A 116 -8.80 -8.18 -7.39
N ARG A 117 -10.03 -7.78 -7.06
CA ARG A 117 -11.07 -8.72 -6.60
C ARG A 117 -11.43 -9.77 -7.65
N GLU A 118 -11.55 -9.35 -8.91
CA GLU A 118 -11.83 -10.24 -10.03
C GLU A 118 -10.70 -11.25 -10.23
N PHE A 119 -9.44 -10.79 -10.18
CA PHE A 119 -8.27 -11.66 -10.27
C PHE A 119 -8.26 -12.75 -9.20
N TYR A 120 -8.43 -12.40 -7.91
CA TYR A 120 -8.42 -13.42 -6.85
C TYR A 120 -9.61 -14.38 -6.98
N LYS A 121 -10.78 -13.91 -7.42
CA LYS A 121 -11.91 -14.78 -7.72
C LYS A 121 -11.58 -15.78 -8.84
N GLU A 122 -11.03 -15.29 -9.94
CA GLU A 122 -10.63 -16.11 -11.10
C GLU A 122 -9.52 -17.10 -10.74
N LEU A 123 -8.58 -16.67 -9.89
CA LEU A 123 -7.53 -17.52 -9.33
C LEU A 123 -8.13 -18.67 -8.50
N TYR A 124 -9.05 -18.38 -7.58
CA TYR A 124 -9.75 -19.40 -6.78
C TYR A 124 -10.53 -20.39 -7.66
N ASP A 125 -11.29 -19.88 -8.62
CA ASP A 125 -12.07 -20.72 -9.53
C ASP A 125 -11.14 -21.63 -10.36
N THR A 126 -10.00 -21.08 -10.81
CA THR A 126 -8.98 -21.82 -11.57
C THR A 126 -8.28 -22.88 -10.72
N ILE A 127 -7.90 -22.57 -9.48
CA ILE A 127 -7.29 -23.53 -8.54
C ILE A 127 -8.26 -24.69 -8.31
N ARG A 128 -9.53 -24.40 -8.01
CA ARG A 128 -10.53 -25.44 -7.72
C ARG A 128 -10.79 -26.34 -8.92
N ASP A 129 -10.94 -25.77 -10.13
CA ASP A 129 -11.06 -26.54 -11.37
C ASP A 129 -9.81 -27.40 -11.61
N SER A 130 -8.63 -26.83 -11.40
CA SER A 130 -7.36 -27.50 -11.61
C SER A 130 -7.11 -28.63 -10.60
N LEU A 131 -7.47 -28.46 -9.32
CA LEU A 131 -7.39 -29.51 -8.30
C LEU A 131 -8.35 -30.67 -8.61
N SER A 132 -9.59 -30.36 -9.01
CA SER A 132 -10.57 -31.38 -9.40
C SER A 132 -10.08 -32.20 -10.60
N LYS A 133 -9.43 -31.55 -11.57
CA LYS A 133 -8.86 -32.21 -12.75
C LYS A 133 -7.59 -32.98 -12.38
N ALA A 134 -6.64 -32.38 -11.68
CA ALA A 134 -5.38 -33.03 -11.31
C ALA A 134 -5.58 -34.24 -10.38
N GLY A 135 -6.56 -34.20 -9.46
CA GLY A 135 -6.86 -35.31 -8.55
C GLY A 135 -7.57 -36.51 -9.20
N THR A 136 -8.08 -36.37 -10.43
CA THR A 136 -8.83 -37.44 -11.13
C THR A 136 -8.03 -38.10 -12.26
N LEU A 137 -6.80 -37.66 -12.51
CA LEU A 137 -5.98 -38.15 -13.62
C LEU A 137 -5.00 -39.22 -13.15
N LYS A 138 -4.98 -40.35 -13.88
CA LYS A 138 -3.86 -41.30 -13.82
C LYS A 138 -2.62 -40.66 -14.44
N GLU A 139 -1.43 -40.97 -13.92
CA GLU A 139 -0.16 -40.54 -14.50
C GLU A 139 -0.13 -40.80 -16.01
N GLY A 140 0.08 -39.76 -16.82
CA GLY A 140 0.21 -39.84 -18.28
C GLY A 140 -0.91 -39.19 -19.12
N ALA A 141 -1.93 -38.58 -18.51
CA ALA A 141 -2.97 -37.86 -19.26
C ALA A 141 -2.55 -36.42 -19.62
N THR A 142 -1.86 -36.24 -20.75
CA THR A 142 -1.32 -34.94 -21.21
C THR A 142 -2.36 -33.83 -21.47
N PRO A 143 -3.52 -34.07 -22.13
CA PRO A 143 -4.42 -32.99 -22.55
C PRO A 143 -5.04 -32.17 -21.40
N PRO A 144 -5.46 -32.77 -20.28
CA PRO A 144 -5.94 -32.02 -19.12
C PRO A 144 -4.84 -31.21 -18.40
N HIS A 145 -3.60 -31.69 -18.39
CA HIS A 145 -2.47 -30.95 -17.82
C HIS A 145 -2.10 -29.73 -18.67
N GLU A 146 -2.18 -29.83 -20.00
CA GLU A 146 -2.01 -28.68 -20.91
C GLU A 146 -3.07 -27.59 -20.67
N GLU A 147 -4.34 -27.98 -20.47
CA GLU A 147 -5.43 -27.03 -20.19
C GLU A 147 -5.18 -26.27 -18.87
N ILE A 148 -4.76 -26.98 -17.82
CA ILE A 148 -4.41 -26.39 -16.52
C ILE A 148 -3.29 -25.36 -16.72
N VAL A 149 -2.21 -25.75 -17.41
CA VAL A 149 -1.07 -24.86 -17.64
C VAL A 149 -1.48 -23.63 -18.45
N ARG A 150 -2.30 -23.77 -19.49
CA ARG A 150 -2.81 -22.64 -20.29
C ARG A 150 -3.58 -21.65 -19.43
N LYS A 151 -4.49 -22.11 -18.57
CA LYS A 151 -5.23 -21.22 -17.64
C LYS A 151 -4.28 -20.52 -16.68
N MET A 152 -3.29 -21.25 -16.14
CA MET A 152 -2.29 -20.67 -15.25
C MET A 152 -1.44 -19.60 -15.98
N GLU A 153 -1.16 -19.75 -17.28
CA GLU A 153 -0.49 -18.70 -18.07
C GLU A 153 -1.31 -17.41 -18.20
N GLU A 154 -2.63 -17.52 -18.36
CA GLU A 154 -3.53 -16.37 -18.40
C GLU A 154 -3.51 -15.64 -17.05
N ILE A 155 -3.64 -16.38 -15.95
CA ILE A 155 -3.53 -15.86 -14.57
C ILE A 155 -2.16 -15.18 -14.35
N LEU A 156 -1.06 -15.78 -14.81
CA LEU A 156 0.29 -15.20 -14.68
C LEU A 156 0.40 -13.83 -15.35
N LYS A 157 -0.20 -13.67 -16.54
CA LYS A 157 -0.22 -12.38 -17.26
C LYS A 157 -0.99 -11.33 -16.47
N ILE A 158 -2.17 -11.69 -15.94
CA ILE A 158 -3.00 -10.78 -15.13
C ILE A 158 -2.26 -10.40 -13.85
N ALA A 159 -1.69 -11.36 -13.13
CA ALA A 159 -0.92 -11.15 -11.90
C ALA A 159 0.28 -10.22 -12.13
N SER A 160 1.03 -10.45 -13.22
CA SER A 160 2.19 -9.62 -13.58
C SER A 160 1.81 -8.17 -13.91
N ASN A 161 0.68 -7.98 -14.61
CA ASN A 161 0.14 -6.66 -14.91
C ASN A 161 -0.31 -5.93 -13.63
N LEU A 162 -1.05 -6.62 -12.75
CA LEU A 162 -1.49 -6.07 -11.47
C LEU A 162 -0.30 -5.69 -10.57
N LYS A 163 0.70 -6.57 -10.46
CA LYS A 163 1.93 -6.32 -9.69
C LYS A 163 2.62 -5.04 -10.16
N THR A 164 2.74 -4.88 -11.48
CA THR A 164 3.36 -3.70 -12.08
C THR A 164 2.54 -2.45 -11.81
N GLU A 165 1.21 -2.53 -11.94
CA GLU A 165 0.31 -1.40 -11.74
C GLU A 165 0.23 -0.94 -10.28
N ILE A 166 0.24 -1.88 -9.33
CA ILE A 166 0.31 -1.58 -7.89
C ILE A 166 1.72 -1.05 -7.53
N GLY A 167 2.77 -1.63 -8.09
CA GLY A 167 4.16 -1.23 -7.84
C GLY A 167 4.58 0.12 -8.43
N LYS A 168 3.86 0.65 -9.44
CA LYS A 168 4.09 2.00 -10.01
C LYS A 168 3.92 3.10 -8.98
N TYR A 169 3.15 2.86 -7.91
CA TYR A 169 3.01 3.80 -6.82
C TYR A 169 4.25 3.69 -5.91
N LYS A 170 5.33 4.40 -6.29
CA LYS A 170 6.60 4.44 -5.54
C LYS A 170 6.35 4.59 -4.04
N TYR A 171 6.78 3.58 -3.29
CA TYR A 171 6.88 3.62 -1.84
C TYR A 171 7.86 4.72 -1.45
N LEU A 172 7.38 5.76 -0.77
CA LEU A 172 8.25 6.63 -0.02
C LEU A 172 8.33 6.02 1.37
N PRO A 173 9.45 5.38 1.76
CA PRO A 173 9.62 4.98 3.14
C PRO A 173 9.42 6.21 4.03
N LEU A 174 8.51 6.11 4.99
CA LEU A 174 8.16 7.20 5.91
C LEU A 174 9.36 7.69 6.75
N TRP A 175 10.47 6.96 6.72
CA TRP A 175 11.73 7.25 7.39
C TRP A 175 12.74 8.03 6.52
N PHE A 176 12.46 8.26 5.23
CA PHE A 176 13.39 8.91 4.30
C PHE A 176 13.15 10.41 4.08
N ASN A 177 12.50 11.08 5.03
CA ASN A 177 12.48 12.55 5.09
C ASN A 177 13.51 13.10 6.08
N GLY A 178 14.62 12.38 6.26
CA GLY A 178 15.87 12.91 6.81
C GLY A 178 16.68 13.51 5.67
N LYS A 179 16.93 14.81 5.74
CA LYS A 179 17.74 15.60 4.79
C LYS A 179 18.96 14.83 4.28
N GLY A 180 18.89 14.40 3.04
CA GLY A 180 20.06 14.01 2.24
C GLY A 180 20.14 14.91 1.02
N LYS A 181 20.40 16.22 1.22
CA LYS A 181 21.03 17.00 0.16
C LYS A 181 22.42 16.40 0.00
N SER A 182 22.59 15.47 -0.93
CA SER A 182 23.87 15.31 -1.61
C SER A 182 24.05 16.59 -2.42
N LYS A 183 24.77 17.53 -1.81
CA LYS A 183 25.59 18.50 -2.52
C LYS A 183 26.83 17.74 -2.99
N ASP A 184 27.16 17.96 -4.26
CA ASP A 184 28.52 18.10 -4.81
C ASP A 184 29.60 17.16 -4.26
N ASP A 185 29.94 16.13 -5.04
CA ASP A 185 31.22 16.00 -5.77
C ASP A 185 31.30 14.66 -6.53
#